data_AF-E2BRP3-F1
#
_entry.id   AF-E2BRP3-F1
#
_cell.length_a   1.000
_cell.length_b   1.000
_cell.length_c   1.000
_cell.angle_alpha   90.00
_cell.angle_beta   90.00
_cell.angle_gamma   90.00
#
_symmetry.space_group_name_H-M   'P 1'
#
loop_
_entity.id
_entity.type
_entity.pdbx_description
1 polymer ?
#
loop_
_entity_poly.entity_id
_entity_poly.type
_entity_poly.pdbx_seq_one_letter_code
_entity_poly.pdbx_strand_id
1 'polypeptide(L)'
;MLHGYGSMYWPRGQIMDGTWNRGKMGNEKRYTFADGLTYEEDEWNYCKFPDRRFYKCIVNGLRPAKEVLKTNDQPTKIIPPFCYDTGTGIFDSDKKCILSYRNNKKVRINIDKNANITFIYIYISIK
;
A
#
# COMPACT_ATOMS: atom_id res chain seq x y z
N MET A 1 -15.40 -1.15 -24.41
CA MET A 1 -16.06 -0.62 -23.20
C MET A 1 -16.46 -1.81 -22.34
N LEU A 2 -16.14 -1.80 -21.04
CA LEU A 2 -16.43 -2.93 -20.15
C LEU A 2 -17.93 -3.02 -19.85
N HIS A 3 -18.51 -4.20 -20.00
CA HIS A 3 -19.91 -4.49 -19.69
C HIS A 3 -20.07 -5.96 -19.29
N GLY A 4 -20.99 -6.26 -18.35
CA GLY A 4 -21.17 -7.60 -17.79
C GLY A 4 -20.20 -7.91 -16.64
N TYR A 5 -20.08 -9.18 -16.26
CA TYR A 5 -19.14 -9.61 -15.23
C TYR A 5 -17.72 -9.72 -15.80
N GLY A 6 -16.72 -9.19 -15.09
CA GLY A 6 -15.33 -9.31 -15.51
C GLY A 6 -14.32 -8.70 -14.54
N SER A 7 -13.05 -8.90 -14.85
CA SER A 7 -11.91 -8.49 -14.02
C SER A 7 -11.08 -7.41 -14.72
N MET A 8 -10.74 -6.34 -13.99
CA MET A 8 -9.79 -5.32 -14.42
C MET A 8 -8.44 -5.54 -13.72
N TYR A 9 -7.37 -5.55 -14.50
CA TYR A 9 -6.00 -5.73 -14.02
C TYR A 9 -5.22 -4.43 -14.14
N TRP A 10 -4.59 -3.99 -13.06
CA TRP A 10 -3.67 -2.85 -13.09
C TRP A 10 -2.23 -3.31 -13.33
N PRO A 11 -1.38 -2.45 -13.93
CA PRO A 11 0.03 -2.79 -14.19
C PRO A 11 0.85 -3.19 -12.96
N ARG A 12 0.41 -2.81 -11.76
CA ARG A 12 1.07 -3.16 -10.50
C ARG A 12 0.49 -4.41 -9.83
N GLY A 13 -0.37 -5.17 -10.51
CA GLY A 13 -0.89 -6.47 -10.05
C GLY A 13 -2.18 -6.39 -9.23
N GLN A 14 -2.77 -5.21 -9.04
CA GLN A 14 -4.09 -5.08 -8.44
C GLN A 14 -5.14 -5.65 -9.38
N ILE A 15 -6.18 -6.27 -8.80
CA ILE A 15 -7.29 -6.84 -9.54
C ILE A 15 -8.59 -6.26 -8.98
N MET A 16 -9.51 -5.93 -9.87
CA MET A 16 -10.87 -5.55 -9.49
C MET A 16 -11.85 -6.42 -10.27
N ASP A 17 -12.48 -7.36 -9.56
CA ASP A 17 -13.57 -8.17 -10.07
C ASP A 17 -14.90 -7.45 -9.84
N GLY A 18 -15.86 -7.61 -10.75
CA GLY A 18 -17.21 -7.13 -10.50
C GLY A 18 -18.09 -7.04 -11.74
N THR A 19 -19.26 -6.44 -11.54
CA THR A 19 -20.18 -6.09 -12.63
C THR A 19 -19.81 -4.74 -13.25
N TRP A 20 -19.79 -4.68 -14.56
CA TRP A 20 -19.50 -3.46 -15.32
C TRP A 20 -20.73 -3.03 -16.13
N ASN A 21 -21.06 -1.75 -16.07
CA ASN A 21 -22.10 -1.15 -16.90
C ASN A 21 -21.55 0.07 -17.65
N ARG A 22 -21.26 -0.11 -18.95
CA ARG A 22 -20.75 0.96 -19.83
C ARG A 22 -19.48 1.60 -19.27
N GLY A 23 -18.56 0.77 -18.77
CA GLY A 23 -17.31 1.19 -18.17
C GLY A 23 -17.40 1.65 -16.71
N LYS A 24 -18.60 1.73 -16.11
CA LYS A 24 -18.77 2.02 -14.68
C LYS A 24 -18.82 0.72 -13.89
N MET A 25 -18.16 0.71 -12.74
CA MET A 25 -18.19 -0.43 -11.81
C MET A 25 -19.50 -0.43 -11.02
N GLY A 26 -20.11 -1.61 -10.87
CA GLY A 26 -21.28 -1.84 -10.05
C GLY A 26 -20.97 -1.94 -8.55
N ASN A 27 -22.00 -2.24 -7.76
CA ASN A 27 -21.88 -2.38 -6.31
C ASN A 27 -21.23 -3.71 -5.92
N GLU A 28 -21.57 -4.79 -6.62
CA GLU A 28 -20.91 -6.09 -6.48
C GLU A 28 -19.52 -6.05 -7.11
N LYS A 29 -18.53 -5.80 -6.26
CA LYS A 29 -17.12 -5.69 -6.65
C LYS A 29 -16.23 -6.30 -5.58
N ARG A 30 -15.06 -6.78 -6.01
CA ARG A 30 -14.02 -7.29 -5.13
C ARG A 30 -12.69 -6.74 -5.59
N TYR A 31 -12.02 -6.02 -4.70
CA TYR A 31 -10.68 -5.52 -4.95
C TYR A 31 -9.64 -6.42 -4.30
N THR A 32 -8.65 -6.86 -5.07
CA THR A 32 -7.52 -7.64 -4.58
C THR A 32 -6.25 -6.82 -4.76
N PHE A 33 -5.53 -6.60 -3.65
CA PHE A 33 -4.23 -5.96 -3.64
C PHE A 33 -3.20 -6.83 -4.39
N ALA A 34 -2.11 -6.19 -4.83
CA ALA A 34 -1.07 -6.85 -5.61
C ALA A 34 -0.36 -8.02 -4.89
N ASP A 35 -0.43 -8.05 -3.56
CA ASP A 35 0.09 -9.11 -2.72
C ASP A 35 -0.89 -10.29 -2.52
N GLY A 36 -2.12 -10.18 -3.05
CA GLY A 36 -3.18 -11.18 -2.94
C GLY A 36 -4.19 -10.92 -1.82
N LEU A 37 -3.94 -9.93 -0.95
CA LEU A 37 -4.91 -9.56 0.08
C LEU A 37 -6.18 -9.04 -0.59
N THR A 38 -7.34 -9.61 -0.26
CA THR A 38 -8.64 -9.10 -0.75
C THR A 38 -9.12 -8.02 0.21
N TYR A 39 -9.59 -6.88 -0.30
CA TYR A 39 -10.22 -5.83 0.49
C TYR A 39 -11.63 -6.23 0.93
N GLU A 40 -11.95 -5.97 2.20
CA GLU A 40 -13.29 -6.12 2.77
C GLU A 40 -13.73 -4.74 3.25
N GLU A 41 -14.90 -4.30 2.77
CA GLU A 41 -15.49 -3.02 3.11
C GLU A 41 -16.01 -3.04 4.56
N ASP A 42 -16.67 -4.16 4.92
CA ASP A 42 -17.17 -4.42 6.27
C ASP A 42 -16.17 -5.25 7.07
N GLU A 43 -16.02 -4.92 8.36
CA GLU A 43 -15.22 -5.66 9.34
C GLU A 43 -13.78 -5.99 8.93
N TRP A 44 -13.08 -5.05 8.28
CA TRP A 44 -11.67 -5.21 7.91
C TRP A 44 -10.78 -5.64 9.10
N ASN A 45 -10.40 -6.91 9.11
CA ASN A 45 -9.66 -7.54 10.22
C ASN A 45 -8.14 -7.58 10.00
N TYR A 46 -7.67 -7.11 8.85
CA TYR A 46 -6.25 -7.11 8.53
C TYR A 46 -5.46 -6.14 9.43
N CYS A 47 -4.40 -6.66 10.08
CA CYS A 47 -3.55 -5.93 11.02
C CYS A 47 -4.33 -5.22 12.16
N LYS A 48 -5.44 -5.79 12.61
CA LYS A 48 -6.27 -5.24 13.70
C LYS A 48 -6.07 -6.05 14.97
N PHE A 49 -6.01 -5.40 16.14
CA PHE A 49 -5.96 -6.13 17.42
C PHE A 49 -7.16 -7.12 17.52
N PRO A 50 -6.96 -8.35 18.02
CA PRO A 50 -5.73 -8.90 18.62
C PRO A 50 -4.68 -9.39 17.61
N ASP A 51 -5.06 -9.60 16.36
CA ASP A 51 -4.20 -10.16 15.33
C ASP A 51 -3.53 -9.10 14.45
N ARG A 52 -2.32 -8.71 14.84
CA ARG A 52 -1.50 -7.72 14.12
C ARG A 52 -0.59 -8.34 13.06
N ARG A 53 -0.83 -9.58 12.64
CA ARG A 53 0.00 -10.25 11.63
C ARG A 53 -0.12 -9.55 10.27
N PHE A 54 1.00 -9.51 9.54
CA PHE A 54 1.01 -9.14 8.13
C PHE A 54 0.42 -10.25 7.26
N TYR A 55 -0.10 -9.91 6.09
CA TYR A 55 -0.76 -10.87 5.20
C TYR A 55 0.20 -11.98 4.79
N LYS A 56 1.47 -11.65 4.52
CA LYS A 56 2.52 -12.65 4.30
C LYS A 56 2.74 -13.61 5.48
N CYS A 57 2.55 -13.17 6.73
CA CYS A 57 2.63 -14.05 7.90
C CYS A 57 1.41 -14.96 8.01
N ILE A 58 0.23 -14.49 7.58
CA ILE A 58 -0.99 -15.30 7.52
C ILE A 58 -0.82 -16.41 6.48
N VAL A 59 -0.31 -16.06 5.29
CA VAL A 59 -0.15 -17.00 4.17
C VAL A 59 1.02 -17.96 4.37
N ASN A 60 2.19 -17.48 4.82
CA ASN A 60 3.42 -18.29 4.87
C ASN A 60 3.80 -18.77 6.28
N GLY A 61 2.98 -18.45 7.30
CA GLY A 61 3.31 -18.70 8.69
C GLY A 61 4.24 -17.67 9.33
N LEU A 62 4.40 -17.77 10.65
CA LEU A 62 5.28 -16.91 11.43
C LEU A 62 6.74 -17.38 11.30
N ARG A 63 7.65 -16.42 11.18
CA ARG A 63 9.09 -16.68 11.18
C ARG A 63 9.63 -16.76 12.62
N PRO A 64 10.76 -17.46 12.84
CA PRO A 64 11.44 -17.48 14.12
C PRO A 64 11.76 -16.09 14.66
N ALA A 65 11.98 -16.00 15.97
CA ALA A 65 12.46 -14.78 16.61
C ALA A 65 13.73 -14.27 15.91
N LYS A 66 13.84 -12.94 15.76
CA LYS A 66 14.86 -12.22 14.96
C LYS A 66 14.67 -12.23 13.44
N GLU A 67 13.86 -13.12 12.88
CA GLU A 67 13.54 -13.16 11.45
C GLU A 67 12.11 -12.72 11.13
N VAL A 68 11.38 -12.26 12.15
CA VAL A 68 10.02 -11.74 12.01
C VAL A 68 10.00 -10.62 10.97
N LEU A 69 8.99 -10.66 10.10
CA LEU A 69 8.76 -9.62 9.11
C LEU A 69 8.54 -8.28 9.80
N LYS A 70 9.30 -7.26 9.41
CA LYS A 70 9.11 -5.87 9.87
C LYS A 70 8.02 -5.14 9.08
N THR A 71 7.75 -5.60 7.87
CA THR A 71 6.73 -5.07 6.97
C THR A 71 6.17 -6.20 6.09
N ASN A 72 4.96 -6.03 5.58
CA ASN A 72 4.37 -6.96 4.64
C ASN A 72 5.11 -6.94 3.27
N ASP A 73 5.71 -5.81 2.90
CA ASP A 73 6.50 -5.69 1.67
C ASP A 73 7.87 -6.34 1.85
N GLN A 74 8.22 -7.27 0.96
CA GLN A 74 9.51 -7.96 1.00
C GLN A 74 10.26 -7.83 -0.34
N PRO A 75 11.61 -7.75 -0.33
CA PRO A 75 12.47 -7.74 0.86
C PRO A 75 12.30 -6.44 1.67
N THR A 76 12.58 -6.52 2.96
CA THR A 76 12.46 -5.36 3.87
C THR A 76 13.37 -4.24 3.37
N LYS A 77 12.78 -3.07 3.13
CA LYS A 77 13.51 -1.89 2.63
C LYS A 77 14.48 -1.41 3.72
N ILE A 78 15.72 -1.10 3.34
CA ILE A 78 16.71 -0.51 4.25
C ILE A 78 16.39 0.98 4.37
N ILE A 79 16.00 1.40 5.56
CA ILE A 79 15.73 2.80 5.88
C ILE A 79 16.94 3.33 6.66
N PRO A 80 17.65 4.37 6.17
CA PRO A 80 18.74 4.99 6.90
C PRO A 80 18.28 5.58 8.24
N PRO A 81 19.20 5.78 9.20
CA PRO A 81 18.90 6.50 10.44
C PRO A 81 18.24 7.85 10.17
N PHE A 82 17.27 8.24 11.00
CA PHE A 82 16.53 9.51 10.91
C PHE A 82 15.73 9.71 9.60
N CYS A 83 15.57 8.63 8.82
CA CYS A 83 14.72 8.61 7.65
C CYS A 83 13.48 7.75 7.89
N TYR A 84 12.44 7.97 7.09
CA TYR A 84 11.14 7.31 7.26
C TYR A 84 10.62 6.75 5.94
N ASP A 85 10.00 5.58 5.98
CA ASP A 85 9.34 5.01 4.81
C ASP A 85 7.99 5.71 4.57
N THR A 86 7.75 6.19 3.35
CA THR A 86 6.52 6.86 2.94
C THR A 86 5.66 6.03 1.97
N GLY A 87 6.06 4.78 1.69
CA GLY A 87 5.47 3.94 0.64
C GLY A 87 5.83 4.35 -0.80
N THR A 88 6.17 5.61 -1.03
CA THR A 88 6.64 6.12 -2.34
C THR A 88 8.16 6.30 -2.41
N GLY A 89 8.80 6.48 -1.25
CA GLY A 89 10.24 6.61 -1.10
C GLY A 89 10.63 6.76 0.37
N ILE A 90 11.89 7.10 0.58
CA ILE A 90 12.49 7.34 1.90
C ILE A 90 12.47 8.84 2.15
N PHE A 91 11.72 9.29 3.14
CA PHE A 91 11.75 10.68 3.58
C PHE A 91 13.00 10.93 4.43
N ASP A 92 13.79 11.91 3.99
CA ASP A 92 14.97 12.42 4.70
C ASP A 92 14.58 13.73 5.38
N SER A 93 14.58 13.73 6.72
CA SER A 93 14.16 14.88 7.53
C SER A 93 15.11 16.08 7.39
N ASP A 94 16.41 15.82 7.17
CA ASP A 94 17.41 16.88 7.05
C ASP A 94 17.30 17.56 5.69
N LYS A 95 17.11 16.77 4.63
CA LYS A 95 16.97 17.29 3.25
C LYS A 95 15.55 17.73 2.92
N LYS A 96 14.59 17.51 3.82
CA LYS A 96 13.14 17.80 3.66
C LYS A 96 12.60 17.29 2.32
N CYS A 97 13.02 16.10 1.90
CA CYS A 97 12.62 15.54 0.62
C CYS A 97 12.50 14.01 0.68
N ILE A 98 11.75 13.45 -0.27
CA ILE A 98 11.62 12.01 -0.44
C ILE A 98 12.58 11.53 -1.52
N LEU A 99 13.36 10.51 -1.21
CA LEU A 99 14.31 9.86 -2.10
C LEU A 99 13.74 8.52 -2.57
N SER A 100 13.91 8.18 -3.84
CA SER A 100 13.45 6.91 -4.39
C SER A 100 14.23 5.75 -3.77
N TYR A 101 13.54 4.65 -3.45
CA TYR A 101 14.18 3.43 -2.94
C TYR A 101 15.24 2.86 -3.88
N ARG A 102 15.12 3.09 -5.20
CA ARG A 102 15.95 2.40 -6.22
C ARG A 102 17.24 3.15 -6.54
N ASN A 103 17.14 4.47 -6.73
CA ASN A 103 18.23 5.26 -7.29
C ASN A 103 18.58 6.49 -6.45
N ASN A 104 17.98 6.62 -5.26
CA ASN A 104 18.19 7.73 -4.35
C ASN A 104 17.92 9.12 -4.98
N LYS A 105 17.20 9.17 -6.11
CA LYS A 105 16.80 10.43 -6.74
C LYS A 105 15.59 11.00 -6.02
N LYS A 106 15.53 12.33 -5.94
CA LYS A 106 14.36 13.03 -5.38
C LYS A 106 13.10 12.63 -6.14
N VAL A 107 12.10 12.18 -5.39
CA VAL A 107 10.76 11.91 -5.92
C VAL A 107 9.97 13.21 -5.84
N ARG A 108 9.46 13.69 -6.98
CA ARG A 108 8.49 14.77 -7.00
C ARG A 108 7.12 14.19 -6.69
N ILE A 109 6.53 14.58 -5.58
CA ILE A 109 5.11 14.37 -5.33
C ILE A 109 4.38 15.56 -5.95
N ASN A 110 3.49 15.29 -6.90
CA ASN A 110 2.55 16.30 -7.36
C ASN A 110 1.46 16.42 -6.30
N ILE A 111 1.46 17.53 -5.57
CA ILE A 111 0.40 17.86 -4.63
C ILE A 111 -0.64 18.65 -5.42
N ASP A 112 -1.89 18.20 -5.38
CA ASP A 112 -2.98 18.92 -6.03
C ASP A 112 -3.11 20.31 -5.40
N LYS A 113 -3.16 21.35 -6.25
CA LYS A 113 -3.10 22.76 -5.81
C LYS A 113 -4.32 23.17 -4.98
N ASN A 114 -5.40 22.38 -5.04
CA ASN A 114 -6.64 22.59 -4.30
C ASN A 114 -6.69 21.85 -2.95
N ALA A 115 -5.69 21.05 -2.60
CA ALA A 115 -5.62 20.42 -1.29
C ALA A 115 -5.26 21.49 -0.25
N ASN A 116 -6.09 21.67 0.80
CA ASN A 116 -5.84 22.63 1.87
C ASN A 116 -4.43 22.44 2.46
N ILE A 117 -3.52 23.34 2.05
CA ILE A 117 -2.10 23.32 2.40
C ILE A 117 -1.98 23.89 3.81
N THR A 118 -2.22 23.07 4.82
CA THR A 118 -1.82 23.46 6.18
C THR A 118 -1.03 22.36 6.86
N PHE A 119 -1.27 21.09 6.53
CA PHE A 119 -0.42 19.99 6.98
C PHE A 119 -0.40 18.92 5.90
N ILE A 120 0.72 18.77 5.20
CA ILE A 120 1.01 17.50 4.54
C ILE A 120 1.29 16.54 5.69
N TYR A 121 0.24 15.92 6.23
CA TYR A 121 0.38 14.70 6.97
C TYR A 121 0.97 13.70 5.97
N ILE A 122 2.30 13.63 5.91
CA ILE A 122 2.93 12.38 5.55
C ILE A 122 2.44 11.46 6.66
N TYR A 123 1.36 10.71 6.37
CA TYR A 123 1.00 9.55 7.16
C TYR A 123 2.17 8.58 6.98
N ILE A 124 3.24 8.83 7.73
CA ILE A 124 4.24 7.83 8.03
C ILE A 124 3.42 6.84 8.83
N SER A 125 2.92 5.79 8.16
CA SER A 125 2.33 4.65 8.83
C SER A 125 3.48 4.01 9.61
N ILE A 126 3.71 4.53 10.82
CA ILE A 126 4.45 3.83 11.85
C ILE A 126 3.50 2.68 12.22
N LYS A 127 3.65 1.57 11.51
CA LYS A 127 3.07 0.30 11.94
C LYS A 127 3.83 -0.21 13.15
#